data_AF-A0A4R7LET9-F1
#
_entry.id   AF-A0A4R7LET9-F1
#
_cell.length_a   1.000
_cell.length_b   1.000
_cell.length_c   1.000
_cell.angle_alpha   90.00
_cell.angle_beta   90.00
_cell.angle_gamma   90.00
#
_symmetry.space_group_name_H-M   'P 1'
#
loop_
_entity.id
_entity.type
_entity.pdbx_description
1 polymer ?
#
loop_
_entity_poly.entity_id
_entity_poly.type
_entity_poly.pdbx_seq_one_letter_code
_entity_poly.pdbx_strand_id
1 'polypeptide(L)'
;MNSAVTAPLDPWLLVKALEDAAPLDAQFGSPALQMPEELSEPLFGDPDPKADYEAWGGKENLPPLKTYALLDAACHPALPNILDTSDLNHKCLFTGKALEELGEAAPWLVELEPDHSLTRKLMTTDTAPGGLWEKQLGIFLRSRVDMNSLWKHLRRFTRLRDETGKWYFFRYWSPPICTRLMAMGNHPDVAPLVSAMFPSGTEALSMVVTAPRQAAILSRAPGTVAPRRGTRVILTPEIRAIMRQIRREQEFDDISVVAHRHSSPQTGLTLDESLSELEHLRHKVFEMGFWRRDHIAKICCWELILGPNFISEYANGAIRSILMGAEAAHYAIQDIEKFLDAQAEAQREGLQHIRGDAAHGDTDIWTEI
;
A
#
# COMPACT_ATOMS: atom_id res chain seq x y z
N MET A 1 8.54 34.06 25.56
CA MET A 1 8.03 32.83 26.22
C MET A 1 8.71 31.66 25.54
N ASN A 2 9.49 30.89 26.31
CA ASN A 2 10.39 29.86 25.81
C ASN A 2 9.63 28.75 25.07
N SER A 3 9.88 28.61 23.78
CA SER A 3 9.62 27.36 23.04
C SER A 3 10.57 26.30 23.60
N ALA A 4 10.07 25.48 24.51
CA ALA A 4 10.76 24.27 24.90
C ALA A 4 10.81 23.37 23.67
N VAL A 5 11.99 23.30 23.04
CA VAL A 5 12.33 22.22 22.12
C VAL A 5 12.33 20.95 22.98
N THR A 6 11.22 20.24 23.01
CA THR A 6 11.15 18.88 23.55
C THR A 6 12.15 18.04 22.78
N ALA A 7 13.19 17.56 23.46
CA ALA A 7 14.06 16.52 22.94
C ALA A 7 13.18 15.38 22.39
N PRO A 8 13.51 14.77 21.24
CA PRO A 8 12.76 13.64 20.74
C PRO A 8 12.77 12.55 21.82
N LEU A 9 11.58 12.17 22.29
CA LEU A 9 11.42 11.01 23.16
C LEU A 9 11.96 9.79 22.42
N ASP A 10 12.69 8.92 23.13
CA ASP A 10 13.14 7.65 22.56
C ASP A 10 11.93 6.89 21.99
N PRO A 11 12.00 6.36 20.74
CA PRO A 11 10.86 5.71 20.10
C PRO A 11 10.52 4.41 20.82
N TRP A 12 9.24 4.21 21.14
CA TRP A 12 8.77 2.95 21.73
C TRP A 12 8.58 1.85 20.66
N LEU A 13 8.39 2.24 19.39
CA LEU A 13 8.24 1.36 18.26
C LEU A 13 9.48 1.46 17.36
N LEU A 14 10.15 0.34 17.11
CA LEU A 14 11.17 0.23 16.08
C LEU A 14 10.50 -0.07 14.75
N VAL A 15 10.91 0.66 13.72
CA VAL A 15 10.49 0.48 12.33
C VAL A 15 11.74 0.20 11.53
N LYS A 16 11.98 -1.08 11.21
CA LYS A 16 13.12 -1.49 10.38
C LYS A 16 12.62 -1.71 8.96
N ALA A 17 13.11 -0.90 8.01
CA ALA A 17 12.82 -1.12 6.60
C ALA A 17 13.36 -2.49 6.15
N LEU A 18 12.58 -3.17 5.30
CA LEU A 18 13.00 -4.33 4.54
C LEU A 18 13.26 -3.86 3.12
N GLU A 19 14.51 -3.56 2.84
CA GLU A 19 14.97 -3.23 1.48
C GLU A 19 14.90 -4.49 0.61
N ASP A 20 14.57 -4.30 -0.66
CA ASP A 20 14.62 -5.35 -1.70
C ASP A 20 13.73 -6.59 -1.46
N ALA A 21 12.73 -6.52 -0.58
CA ALA A 21 11.74 -7.57 -0.41
C ALA A 21 10.84 -7.70 -1.68
N ALA A 22 11.29 -8.50 -2.64
CA ALA A 22 10.62 -8.78 -3.89
C ALA A 22 9.98 -10.18 -3.89
N PRO A 23 8.85 -10.39 -4.60
CA PRO A 23 8.28 -11.72 -4.72
C PRO A 23 9.17 -12.65 -5.54
N LEU A 24 8.97 -13.95 -5.33
CA LEU A 24 9.46 -14.97 -6.24
C LEU A 24 8.77 -14.83 -7.60
N ASP A 25 9.53 -15.02 -8.67
CA ASP A 25 9.00 -15.11 -10.04
C ASP A 25 8.45 -16.53 -10.33
N ALA A 26 8.24 -16.85 -11.61
CA ALA A 26 7.80 -18.18 -12.03
C ALA A 26 8.78 -19.30 -11.66
N GLN A 27 10.06 -18.95 -11.40
CA GLN A 27 11.17 -19.83 -11.08
C GLN A 27 11.36 -20.97 -12.10
N PHE A 28 12.30 -20.79 -13.03
CA PHE A 28 12.69 -21.84 -13.97
C PHE A 28 13.96 -22.55 -13.46
N GLY A 29 13.84 -23.80 -13.00
CA GLY A 29 14.99 -24.62 -12.58
C GLY A 29 14.81 -25.32 -11.22
N SER A 30 15.86 -25.98 -10.73
CA SER A 30 15.86 -26.71 -9.45
C SER A 30 17.14 -26.39 -8.66
N PRO A 31 17.07 -26.22 -7.32
CA PRO A 31 15.86 -26.27 -6.49
C PRO A 31 15.06 -24.96 -6.54
N ALA A 32 13.73 -25.08 -6.53
CA ALA A 32 12.85 -23.91 -6.41
C ALA A 32 12.90 -23.35 -4.98
N LEU A 33 13.06 -22.03 -4.87
CA LEU A 33 12.95 -21.29 -3.63
C LEU A 33 11.52 -21.35 -3.10
N GLN A 34 11.39 -21.51 -1.78
CA GLN A 34 10.11 -21.44 -1.07
C GLN A 34 9.71 -20.01 -0.73
N MET A 35 10.69 -19.10 -0.63
CA MET A 35 10.51 -17.73 -0.14
C MET A 35 11.70 -16.85 -0.59
N PRO A 36 11.52 -15.54 -0.76
CA PRO A 36 12.60 -14.58 -0.96
C PRO A 36 13.59 -14.58 0.21
N GLU A 37 14.89 -14.44 -0.08
CA GLU A 37 15.94 -14.51 0.94
C GLU A 37 15.74 -13.43 2.03
N GLU A 38 15.35 -12.23 1.59
CA GLU A 38 15.14 -11.04 2.41
C GLU A 38 13.98 -11.22 3.41
N LEU A 39 13.04 -12.13 3.13
CA LEU A 39 11.89 -12.41 3.98
C LEU A 39 12.10 -13.64 4.86
N SER A 40 13.12 -14.46 4.60
CA SER A 40 13.37 -15.69 5.32
C SER A 40 13.60 -15.48 6.81
N GLU A 41 14.56 -14.62 7.14
CA GLU A 41 14.85 -14.29 8.54
C GLU A 41 13.70 -13.51 9.21
N PRO A 42 13.16 -12.43 8.60
CA PRO A 42 12.02 -11.70 9.19
C PRO A 42 10.81 -12.57 9.51
N LEU A 43 10.50 -13.55 8.65
CA LEU A 43 9.31 -14.39 8.80
C LEU A 43 9.58 -15.68 9.56
N PHE A 44 10.73 -16.32 9.46
CA PHE A 44 10.96 -17.65 10.03
C PHE A 44 12.26 -17.79 10.83
N GLY A 45 12.97 -16.70 11.04
CA GLY A 45 14.17 -16.65 11.87
C GLY A 45 13.97 -17.05 13.33
N ASP A 46 15.04 -17.23 14.07
CA ASP A 46 14.97 -17.31 15.54
C ASP A 46 15.86 -16.22 16.14
N PRO A 47 15.32 -15.01 16.40
CA PRO A 47 16.07 -13.95 17.06
C PRO A 47 16.45 -14.40 18.47
N ASP A 48 17.53 -13.84 19.03
CA ASP A 48 18.09 -14.28 20.33
C ASP A 48 16.98 -14.43 21.40
N PRO A 49 16.62 -15.68 21.77
CA PRO A 49 15.46 -15.94 22.63
C PRO A 49 15.70 -15.45 24.06
N LYS A 50 16.94 -15.09 24.43
CA LYS A 50 17.27 -14.52 25.74
C LYS A 50 16.48 -13.26 26.06
N ALA A 51 16.17 -12.45 25.06
CA ALA A 51 15.35 -11.25 25.24
C ALA A 51 13.95 -11.58 25.78
N ASP A 52 13.45 -12.80 25.53
CA ASP A 52 12.13 -13.26 25.94
C ASP A 52 12.15 -14.12 27.21
N TYR A 53 13.32 -14.51 27.74
CA TYR A 53 13.41 -15.39 28.92
C TYR A 53 12.80 -14.78 30.17
N GLU A 54 13.13 -13.52 30.48
CA GLU A 54 12.52 -12.81 31.61
C GLU A 54 11.00 -12.79 31.47
N ALA A 55 10.56 -12.63 30.23
CA ALA A 55 9.20 -12.52 29.83
C ALA A 55 8.38 -13.81 30.06
N TRP A 56 8.99 -14.97 29.81
CA TRP A 56 8.37 -16.28 29.94
C TRP A 56 8.80 -17.04 31.20
N GLY A 57 9.57 -16.40 32.09
CA GLY A 57 10.00 -17.02 33.34
C GLY A 57 11.02 -18.14 33.14
N GLY A 58 11.94 -17.97 32.17
CA GLY A 58 13.03 -18.91 31.89
C GLY A 58 13.00 -19.52 30.49
N LYS A 59 14.10 -20.17 30.11
CA LYS A 59 14.26 -20.83 28.80
C LYS A 59 13.31 -22.02 28.65
N GLU A 60 13.10 -22.75 29.73
CA GLU A 60 12.28 -23.95 29.82
C GLU A 60 10.78 -23.70 29.58
N ASN A 61 10.33 -22.48 29.82
CA ASN A 61 8.94 -22.06 29.67
C ASN A 61 8.71 -21.28 28.36
N LEU A 62 9.76 -21.09 27.55
CA LEU A 62 9.69 -20.29 26.34
C LEU A 62 8.98 -21.06 25.21
N PRO A 63 7.81 -20.59 24.73
CA PRO A 63 7.14 -21.23 23.61
C PRO A 63 7.91 -21.01 22.30
N PRO A 64 7.71 -21.88 21.28
CA PRO A 64 8.30 -21.67 19.97
C PRO A 64 7.81 -20.35 19.36
N LEU A 65 8.69 -19.66 18.62
CA LEU A 65 8.31 -18.46 17.88
C LEU A 65 7.64 -18.87 16.59
N LYS A 66 6.36 -18.55 16.47
CA LYS A 66 5.55 -18.93 15.33
C LYS A 66 5.32 -17.75 14.40
N THR A 67 4.96 -18.09 13.17
CA THR A 67 4.65 -17.13 12.12
C THR A 67 3.20 -17.27 11.77
N TYR A 68 2.50 -16.15 11.78
CA TYR A 68 1.10 -16.09 11.43
C TYR A 68 0.91 -15.09 10.30
N ALA A 69 -0.13 -15.29 9.50
CA ALA A 69 -0.64 -14.29 8.58
C ALA A 69 -2.08 -13.95 8.93
N LEU A 70 -2.40 -12.66 8.88
CA LEU A 70 -3.77 -12.18 8.96
C LEU A 70 -4.23 -11.79 7.56
N LEU A 71 -4.92 -12.72 6.89
CA LEU A 71 -5.26 -12.68 5.47
C LEU A 71 -6.71 -12.22 5.26
N ASP A 72 -6.95 -11.42 4.23
CA ASP A 72 -8.20 -10.75 3.91
C ASP A 72 -8.95 -11.49 2.80
N ALA A 73 -10.00 -12.24 3.15
CA ALA A 73 -10.77 -12.98 2.17
C ALA A 73 -11.49 -12.08 1.16
N ALA A 74 -11.70 -10.78 1.48
CA ALA A 74 -12.28 -9.85 0.51
C ALA A 74 -11.35 -9.58 -0.69
N CYS A 75 -10.03 -9.74 -0.53
CA CYS A 75 -9.05 -9.62 -1.62
C CYS A 75 -8.95 -10.91 -2.46
N HIS A 76 -9.34 -12.05 -1.88
CA HIS A 76 -9.32 -13.35 -2.54
C HIS A 76 -10.44 -14.24 -2.01
N PRO A 77 -11.65 -14.22 -2.63
CA PRO A 77 -12.82 -14.92 -2.13
C PRO A 77 -12.66 -16.44 -1.99
N ALA A 78 -11.70 -17.06 -2.71
CA ALA A 78 -11.39 -18.47 -2.58
C ALA A 78 -10.52 -18.80 -1.34
N LEU A 79 -10.05 -17.80 -0.59
CA LEU A 79 -9.18 -17.98 0.57
C LEU A 79 -9.77 -18.94 1.62
N PRO A 80 -11.04 -18.84 2.06
CA PRO A 80 -11.58 -19.77 3.05
C PRO A 80 -11.49 -21.23 2.58
N ASN A 81 -11.84 -21.51 1.33
CA ASN A 81 -11.73 -22.86 0.76
C ASN A 81 -10.28 -23.35 0.70
N ILE A 82 -9.33 -22.47 0.36
CA ILE A 82 -7.90 -22.80 0.39
C ILE A 82 -7.49 -23.18 1.82
N LEU A 83 -7.91 -22.41 2.83
CA LEU A 83 -7.58 -22.67 4.23
C LEU A 83 -8.20 -23.97 4.75
N ASP A 84 -9.47 -24.23 4.41
CA ASP A 84 -10.18 -25.46 4.80
C ASP A 84 -9.49 -26.73 4.28
N THR A 85 -8.80 -26.63 3.14
CA THR A 85 -8.05 -27.75 2.51
C THR A 85 -6.54 -27.71 2.76
N SER A 86 -6.05 -26.74 3.53
CA SER A 86 -4.60 -26.52 3.69
C SER A 86 -3.95 -27.32 4.82
N ASP A 87 -4.74 -27.95 5.69
CA ASP A 87 -4.31 -28.55 6.96
C ASP A 87 -3.60 -27.58 7.94
N LEU A 88 -3.42 -26.29 7.58
CA LEU A 88 -2.86 -25.27 8.46
C LEU A 88 -3.87 -24.89 9.55
N ASN A 89 -3.34 -24.61 10.74
CA ASN A 89 -4.13 -24.06 11.83
C ASN A 89 -4.61 -22.63 11.47
N HIS A 90 -5.92 -22.41 11.41
CA HIS A 90 -6.49 -21.13 11.02
C HIS A 90 -7.79 -20.78 11.76
N LYS A 91 -8.08 -19.49 11.89
CA LYS A 91 -9.28 -18.97 12.56
C LYS A 91 -9.75 -17.64 11.95
N CYS A 92 -11.02 -17.55 11.58
CA CYS A 92 -11.64 -16.29 11.18
C CYS A 92 -11.78 -15.31 12.36
N LEU A 93 -11.50 -14.02 12.17
CA LEU A 93 -11.71 -13.01 13.21
C LEU A 93 -13.18 -12.57 13.36
N PHE A 94 -14.10 -13.09 12.55
CA PHE A 94 -15.53 -13.02 12.80
C PHE A 94 -16.03 -14.33 13.44
N THR A 95 -17.15 -14.29 14.16
CA THR A 95 -17.73 -15.47 14.86
C THR A 95 -19.23 -15.47 14.79
N GLY A 96 -19.84 -16.65 14.96
CA GLY A 96 -21.28 -16.83 14.98
C GLY A 96 -21.89 -16.31 13.68
N LYS A 97 -23.02 -15.61 13.79
CA LYS A 97 -23.73 -15.05 12.64
C LYS A 97 -22.86 -14.20 11.70
N ALA A 98 -21.91 -13.42 12.24
CA ALA A 98 -21.01 -12.61 11.40
C ALA A 98 -20.03 -13.45 10.59
N LEU A 99 -19.63 -14.64 11.08
CA LEU A 99 -18.83 -15.58 10.31
C LEU A 99 -19.67 -16.23 9.21
N GLU A 100 -20.89 -16.64 9.52
CA GLU A 100 -21.81 -17.26 8.55
C GLU A 100 -22.13 -16.30 7.39
N GLU A 101 -22.37 -15.02 7.70
CA GLU A 101 -22.78 -14.03 6.69
C GLU A 101 -21.61 -13.37 5.96
N LEU A 102 -20.45 -13.23 6.60
CA LEU A 102 -19.33 -12.41 6.08
C LEU A 102 -18.01 -13.17 5.99
N GLY A 103 -17.97 -14.48 6.24
CA GLY A 103 -16.74 -15.29 6.26
C GLY A 103 -15.92 -15.21 4.98
N GLU A 104 -16.59 -15.15 3.82
CA GLU A 104 -15.98 -15.01 2.50
C GLU A 104 -15.29 -13.64 2.27
N ALA A 105 -15.58 -12.65 3.11
CA ALA A 105 -14.97 -11.31 3.06
C ALA A 105 -14.29 -10.93 4.39
N ALA A 106 -14.13 -11.90 5.30
CA ALA A 106 -13.59 -11.70 6.63
C ALA A 106 -12.06 -11.85 6.66
N PRO A 107 -11.39 -11.32 7.68
CA PRO A 107 -9.99 -11.60 7.92
C PRO A 107 -9.80 -12.94 8.64
N TRP A 108 -8.82 -13.72 8.20
CA TRP A 108 -8.45 -15.05 8.68
C TRP A 108 -7.03 -15.04 9.23
N LEU A 109 -6.86 -15.43 10.48
CA LEU A 109 -5.56 -15.67 11.08
C LEU A 109 -5.13 -17.10 10.75
N VAL A 110 -3.93 -17.28 10.23
CA VAL A 110 -3.38 -18.57 9.78
C VAL A 110 -1.99 -18.72 10.36
N GLU A 111 -1.66 -19.88 10.92
CA GLU A 111 -0.29 -20.24 11.30
C GLU A 111 0.42 -20.75 10.05
N LEU A 112 1.49 -20.07 9.64
CA LEU A 112 2.25 -20.40 8.44
C LEU A 112 3.43 -21.31 8.77
N GLU A 113 3.73 -22.20 7.84
CA GLU A 113 4.92 -23.04 7.85
C GLU A 113 5.83 -22.65 6.66
N PRO A 114 7.16 -22.64 6.82
CA PRO A 114 8.08 -22.12 5.80
C PRO A 114 8.02 -22.88 4.47
N ASP A 115 7.82 -24.20 4.53
CA ASP A 115 7.79 -25.08 3.36
C ASP A 115 6.38 -25.34 2.80
N HIS A 116 5.36 -24.67 3.36
CA HIS A 116 3.97 -24.91 2.96
C HIS A 116 3.60 -24.17 1.67
N SER A 117 2.81 -24.83 0.82
CA SER A 117 2.43 -24.30 -0.50
C SER A 117 1.72 -22.94 -0.45
N LEU A 118 0.87 -22.70 0.55
CA LEU A 118 0.23 -21.39 0.77
C LEU A 118 1.26 -20.31 1.10
N THR A 119 2.24 -20.61 1.97
CA THR A 119 3.31 -19.67 2.31
C THR A 119 4.06 -19.26 1.05
N ARG A 120 4.48 -20.23 0.23
CA ARG A 120 5.13 -19.94 -1.05
C ARG A 120 4.26 -19.08 -1.97
N LYS A 121 2.97 -19.40 -2.13
CA LYS A 121 2.04 -18.63 -2.96
C LYS A 121 1.91 -17.17 -2.50
N LEU A 122 1.86 -16.93 -1.18
CA LEU A 122 1.85 -15.59 -0.61
C LEU A 122 3.11 -14.79 -0.97
N MET A 123 4.24 -15.47 -1.22
CA MET A 123 5.53 -14.87 -1.59
C MET A 123 5.83 -14.91 -3.09
N THR A 124 4.89 -15.33 -3.93
CA THR A 124 5.10 -15.49 -5.38
C THR A 124 4.23 -14.49 -6.15
N THR A 125 4.79 -13.92 -7.22
CA THR A 125 4.10 -13.03 -8.15
C THR A 125 2.90 -13.69 -8.83
N ASP A 126 1.87 -12.92 -9.12
CA ASP A 126 0.65 -13.34 -9.80
C ASP A 126 0.84 -13.72 -11.28
N THR A 127 1.97 -13.35 -11.87
CA THR A 127 2.39 -13.84 -13.20
C THR A 127 2.81 -15.31 -13.17
N ALA A 128 3.10 -15.87 -11.99
CA ALA A 128 3.34 -17.28 -11.79
C ALA A 128 2.04 -18.02 -11.38
N PRO A 129 1.88 -19.31 -11.74
CA PRO A 129 0.68 -20.07 -11.40
C PRO A 129 0.35 -20.05 -9.90
N GLY A 130 -0.76 -19.40 -9.55
CA GLY A 130 -1.28 -19.35 -8.19
C GLY A 130 -0.54 -18.42 -7.23
N GLY A 131 0.32 -17.52 -7.73
CA GLY A 131 0.92 -16.47 -6.91
C GLY A 131 -0.11 -15.46 -6.39
N LEU A 132 0.16 -14.92 -5.20
CA LEU A 132 -0.77 -14.10 -4.43
C LEU A 132 -0.14 -12.79 -3.93
N TRP A 133 1.12 -12.52 -4.23
CA TRP A 133 1.86 -11.37 -3.68
C TRP A 133 1.18 -10.02 -3.97
N GLU A 134 0.85 -9.76 -5.23
CA GLU A 134 0.25 -8.50 -5.70
C GLU A 134 -1.16 -8.29 -5.16
N LYS A 135 -1.83 -9.37 -4.71
CA LYS A 135 -3.15 -9.27 -4.07
C LYS A 135 -3.07 -8.63 -2.68
N GLN A 136 -1.88 -8.56 -2.07
CA GLN A 136 -1.65 -7.97 -0.75
C GLN A 136 -2.68 -8.47 0.26
N LEU A 137 -2.76 -9.80 0.40
CA LEU A 137 -3.82 -10.43 1.18
C LEU A 137 -3.77 -10.03 2.65
N GLY A 138 -2.65 -9.55 3.18
CA GLY A 138 -2.65 -8.98 4.51
C GLY A 138 -1.27 -8.79 5.09
N ILE A 139 -1.17 -9.01 6.39
CA ILE A 139 0.05 -8.78 7.17
C ILE A 139 0.55 -10.06 7.80
N PHE A 140 1.86 -10.12 8.05
CA PHE A 140 2.49 -11.20 8.78
C PHE A 140 2.77 -10.77 10.22
N LEU A 141 2.72 -11.74 11.13
CA LEU A 141 2.89 -11.56 12.56
C LEU A 141 3.83 -12.64 13.06
N ARG A 142 4.74 -12.28 13.95
CA ARG A 142 5.53 -13.26 14.68
C ARG A 142 5.28 -13.16 16.16
N SER A 143 4.98 -14.30 16.78
CA SER A 143 4.69 -14.34 18.20
C SER A 143 4.91 -15.71 18.82
N ARG A 144 5.31 -15.71 20.08
CA ARG A 144 5.35 -16.92 20.94
C ARG A 144 3.99 -17.24 21.55
N VAL A 145 3.02 -16.34 21.40
CA VAL A 145 1.65 -16.52 21.87
C VAL A 145 0.94 -17.55 21.00
N ASP A 146 0.13 -18.40 21.63
CA ASP A 146 -0.67 -19.41 20.92
C ASP A 146 -1.76 -18.77 20.04
N MET A 147 -2.18 -19.52 19.01
CA MET A 147 -3.22 -19.10 18.05
C MET A 147 -4.47 -18.52 18.72
N ASN A 148 -4.99 -19.16 19.78
CA ASN A 148 -6.25 -18.71 20.40
C ASN A 148 -6.09 -17.39 21.12
N SER A 149 -4.98 -17.22 21.84
CA SER A 149 -4.67 -15.99 22.56
C SER A 149 -4.40 -14.82 21.60
N LEU A 150 -3.61 -15.07 20.54
CA LEU A 150 -3.36 -14.08 19.49
C LEU A 150 -4.66 -13.69 18.77
N TRP A 151 -5.48 -14.66 18.39
CA TRP A 151 -6.80 -14.44 17.78
C TRP A 151 -7.72 -13.58 18.66
N LYS A 152 -7.78 -13.86 19.98
CA LYS A 152 -8.59 -13.07 20.93
C LYS A 152 -8.09 -11.63 21.02
N HIS A 153 -6.78 -11.42 20.98
CA HIS A 153 -6.17 -10.10 21.03
C HIS A 153 -6.53 -9.28 19.79
N LEU A 154 -6.26 -9.83 18.60
CA LEU A 154 -6.48 -9.17 17.31
C LEU A 154 -7.95 -8.75 17.09
N ARG A 155 -8.91 -9.62 17.45
CA ARG A 155 -10.35 -9.35 17.27
C ARG A 155 -10.88 -8.09 17.93
N ARG A 156 -10.22 -7.63 19.00
CA ARG A 156 -10.60 -6.42 19.75
C ARG A 156 -10.54 -5.16 18.90
N PHE A 157 -9.77 -5.18 17.80
CA PHE A 157 -9.49 -4.01 16.96
C PHE A 157 -10.31 -3.99 15.66
N THR A 158 -11.16 -4.99 15.40
CA THR A 158 -11.97 -5.06 14.16
C THR A 158 -12.98 -3.90 14.03
N ARG A 159 -13.36 -3.30 15.16
CA ARG A 159 -14.27 -2.15 15.23
C ARG A 159 -13.76 -1.13 16.24
N LEU A 160 -13.78 0.14 15.86
CA LEU A 160 -13.43 1.27 16.72
C LEU A 160 -14.60 2.24 16.81
N ARG A 161 -14.73 2.94 17.94
CA ARG A 161 -15.65 4.07 18.07
C ARG A 161 -14.91 5.36 17.80
N ASP A 162 -15.58 6.37 17.27
CA ASP A 162 -15.07 7.74 17.30
C ASP A 162 -15.38 8.45 18.64
N GLU A 163 -15.01 9.73 18.73
CA GLU A 163 -15.30 10.61 19.86
C GLU A 163 -16.80 10.82 20.12
N THR A 164 -17.66 10.62 19.11
CA THR A 164 -19.12 10.72 19.23
C THR A 164 -19.78 9.39 19.64
N GLY A 165 -18.99 8.31 19.70
CA GLY A 165 -19.45 6.96 19.97
C GLY A 165 -19.94 6.18 18.74
N LYS A 166 -19.85 6.77 17.53
CA LYS A 166 -20.21 6.10 16.28
C LYS A 166 -19.20 5.00 15.97
N TRP A 167 -19.70 3.84 15.58
CA TRP A 167 -18.88 2.68 15.23
C TRP A 167 -18.38 2.72 13.80
N TYR A 168 -17.11 2.34 13.64
CA TYR A 168 -16.43 2.14 12.36
C TYR A 168 -15.83 0.74 12.33
N PHE A 169 -15.87 0.10 11.16
CA PHE A 169 -15.01 -1.05 10.89
C PHE A 169 -13.59 -0.57 10.65
N PHE A 170 -12.63 -1.16 11.36
CA PHE A 170 -11.22 -0.84 11.21
C PHE A 170 -10.51 -2.06 10.60
N ARG A 171 -10.35 -2.04 9.28
CA ARG A 171 -9.66 -3.09 8.50
C ARG A 171 -8.15 -2.95 8.62
N TYR A 172 -7.64 -3.05 9.84
CA TYR A 172 -6.23 -2.87 10.15
C TYR A 172 -5.34 -3.97 9.55
N TRP A 173 -5.89 -5.00 8.91
CA TRP A 173 -5.14 -6.04 8.21
C TRP A 173 -4.88 -5.72 6.75
N SER A 174 -5.51 -4.67 6.20
CA SER A 174 -5.37 -4.29 4.79
C SER A 174 -4.05 -3.54 4.56
N PRO A 175 -3.10 -4.05 3.74
CA PRO A 175 -1.71 -3.59 3.74
C PRO A 175 -1.45 -2.10 3.46
N PRO A 176 -2.17 -1.35 2.60
CA PRO A 176 -1.85 0.07 2.47
C PRO A 176 -2.09 0.86 3.76
N ILE A 177 -3.26 0.62 4.38
CA ILE A 177 -3.66 1.33 5.60
C ILE A 177 -2.91 0.78 6.80
N CYS A 178 -2.75 -0.53 6.89
CA CYS A 178 -2.02 -1.16 7.98
C CYS A 178 -0.55 -0.74 7.98
N THR A 179 0.18 -1.03 6.90
CA THR A 179 1.64 -0.81 6.83
C THR A 179 1.98 0.62 7.21
N ARG A 180 1.27 1.57 6.60
CA ARG A 180 1.56 2.99 6.76
C ARG A 180 1.13 3.53 8.12
N LEU A 181 -0.07 3.19 8.59
CA LEU A 181 -0.55 3.65 9.89
C LEU A 181 0.23 3.03 11.05
N MET A 182 0.55 1.73 10.97
CA MET A 182 1.30 1.04 12.02
C MET A 182 2.75 1.54 12.10
N ALA A 183 3.39 1.84 10.96
CA ALA A 183 4.71 2.46 10.93
C ALA A 183 4.74 3.85 11.57
N MET A 184 3.59 4.54 11.65
CA MET A 184 3.44 5.81 12.36
C MET A 184 3.25 5.66 13.88
N GLY A 185 3.51 4.48 14.47
CA GLY A 185 3.27 4.23 15.89
C GLY A 185 4.03 5.15 16.86
N ASN A 186 5.09 5.84 16.44
CA ASN A 186 5.77 6.86 17.25
C ASN A 186 5.13 8.26 17.16
N HIS A 187 4.20 8.47 16.21
CA HIS A 187 3.47 9.73 16.10
C HIS A 187 2.51 9.90 17.30
N PRO A 188 2.49 11.05 18.01
CA PRO A 188 1.71 11.23 19.24
C PRO A 188 0.22 10.85 19.12
N ASP A 189 -0.43 11.22 18.01
CA ASP A 189 -1.86 10.92 17.80
C ASP A 189 -2.13 9.45 17.45
N VAL A 190 -1.15 8.74 16.88
CA VAL A 190 -1.30 7.36 16.39
C VAL A 190 -0.82 6.36 17.42
N ALA A 191 0.14 6.75 18.26
CA ALA A 191 0.77 5.90 19.27
C ALA A 191 -0.24 5.16 20.16
N PRO A 192 -1.33 5.78 20.68
CA PRO A 192 -2.31 5.07 21.51
C PRO A 192 -3.06 3.94 20.78
N LEU A 193 -3.30 4.10 19.48
CA LEU A 193 -3.96 3.08 18.65
C LEU A 193 -2.99 1.93 18.37
N VAL A 194 -1.78 2.25 17.91
CA VAL A 194 -0.79 1.25 17.52
C VAL A 194 -0.28 0.49 18.75
N SER A 195 0.04 1.19 19.85
CA SER A 195 0.49 0.54 21.10
C SER A 195 -0.53 -0.40 21.70
N ALA A 196 -1.83 -0.22 21.44
CA ALA A 196 -2.84 -1.16 21.90
C ALA A 196 -2.72 -2.51 21.18
N MET A 197 -2.30 -2.52 19.92
CA MET A 197 -2.16 -3.70 19.07
C MET A 197 -0.86 -4.47 19.33
N PHE A 198 0.17 -3.82 19.87
CA PHE A 198 1.37 -4.48 20.38
C PHE A 198 1.19 -4.75 21.88
N PRO A 199 0.96 -6.00 22.33
CA PRO A 199 0.73 -6.28 23.73
C PRO A 199 1.89 -5.76 24.60
N SER A 200 1.54 -5.03 25.66
CA SER A 200 2.50 -4.39 26.58
C SER A 200 3.19 -5.40 27.51
N GLY A 201 2.79 -6.67 27.43
CA GLY A 201 3.30 -7.75 28.26
C GLY A 201 4.66 -8.27 27.79
N THR A 202 4.95 -9.47 28.25
CA THR A 202 6.14 -10.26 27.98
C THR A 202 6.14 -10.94 26.61
N GLU A 203 5.04 -10.78 25.88
CA GLU A 203 4.78 -11.40 24.59
C GLU A 203 5.46 -10.58 23.48
N ALA A 204 6.58 -11.08 22.95
CA ALA A 204 7.16 -10.55 21.72
C ALA A 204 6.15 -10.73 20.59
N LEU A 205 5.58 -9.61 20.12
CA LEU A 205 4.86 -9.53 18.86
C LEU A 205 5.66 -8.61 17.95
N SER A 206 6.15 -9.15 16.85
CA SER A 206 6.56 -8.33 15.72
C SER A 206 5.56 -8.46 14.58
N MET A 207 5.39 -7.39 13.84
CA MET A 207 4.55 -7.34 12.67
C MET A 207 5.46 -7.13 11.47
N VAL A 208 5.36 -8.01 10.48
CA VAL A 208 6.03 -7.85 9.20
C VAL A 208 4.98 -7.41 8.21
N VAL A 209 5.16 -6.20 7.70
CA VAL A 209 4.25 -5.58 6.75
C VAL A 209 4.92 -5.52 5.40
N THR A 210 4.22 -5.99 4.36
CA THR A 210 4.68 -5.99 2.98
C THR A 210 3.64 -5.23 2.16
N ALA A 211 3.98 -4.03 1.72
CA ALA A 211 3.23 -3.26 0.75
C ALA A 211 4.15 -2.88 -0.43
N PRO A 212 3.61 -2.60 -1.62
CA PRO A 212 4.40 -2.13 -2.75
C PRO A 212 5.25 -0.93 -2.32
N ARG A 213 6.55 -0.98 -2.60
CA ARG A 213 7.53 0.06 -2.28
C ARG A 213 7.69 0.36 -0.76
N GLN A 214 7.07 -0.42 0.11
CA GLN A 214 7.21 -0.27 1.55
C GLN A 214 7.03 -1.61 2.28
N ALA A 215 8.15 -2.26 2.60
CA ALA A 215 8.18 -3.38 3.52
C ALA A 215 8.92 -3.00 4.80
N ALA A 216 8.43 -3.47 5.95
CA ALA A 216 9.04 -3.16 7.23
C ALA A 216 8.75 -4.23 8.29
N ILE A 217 9.67 -4.34 9.24
CA ILE A 217 9.45 -5.02 10.51
C ILE A 217 9.12 -3.96 11.56
N LEU A 218 8.00 -4.14 12.24
CA LEU A 218 7.55 -3.32 13.36
C LEU A 218 7.68 -4.14 14.64
N SER A 219 8.44 -3.65 15.60
CA SER A 219 8.64 -4.31 16.88
C SER A 219 8.77 -3.30 18.01
N ARG A 220 8.45 -3.70 19.23
CA ARG A 220 8.66 -2.84 20.40
C ARG A 220 10.16 -2.64 20.64
N ALA A 221 10.55 -1.40 20.90
CA ALA A 221 11.91 -1.08 21.30
C ALA A 221 12.26 -1.75 22.64
N PRO A 222 13.40 -2.46 22.75
CA PRO A 222 13.81 -3.12 23.98
C PRO A 222 13.82 -2.16 25.19
N GLY A 223 13.34 -2.64 26.34
CA GLY A 223 13.30 -1.85 27.58
C GLY A 223 12.26 -0.73 27.60
N THR A 224 11.49 -0.53 26.53
CA THR A 224 10.44 0.49 26.48
C THR A 224 9.09 -0.05 26.97
N VAL A 225 8.34 0.81 27.66
CA VAL A 225 6.93 0.58 27.95
C VAL A 225 6.13 1.38 26.94
N ALA A 226 5.29 0.69 26.17
CA ALA A 226 4.41 1.37 25.23
C ALA A 226 3.52 2.38 25.97
N PRO A 227 3.20 3.55 25.39
CA PRO A 227 2.39 4.58 26.05
C PRO A 227 1.14 3.98 26.70
N ARG A 228 0.91 4.29 27.99
CA ARG A 228 -0.08 3.59 28.83
C ARG A 228 -1.45 3.50 28.15
N ARG A 229 -2.06 2.31 28.24
CA ARG A 229 -3.48 2.03 27.93
C ARG A 229 -4.41 2.75 28.92
N GLY A 230 -4.47 4.08 28.86
CA GLY A 230 -5.34 4.90 29.71
C GLY A 230 -6.73 5.16 29.10
N THR A 231 -6.88 4.95 27.80
CA THR A 231 -8.06 5.39 27.07
C THR A 231 -8.56 4.26 26.21
N ARG A 232 -9.88 4.07 26.18
CA ARG A 232 -10.55 3.27 25.14
C ARG A 232 -9.99 3.71 23.79
N VAL A 233 -9.44 2.77 23.02
CA VAL A 233 -8.95 3.07 21.67
C VAL A 233 -10.13 3.60 20.86
N ILE A 234 -10.04 4.87 20.49
CA ILE A 234 -11.03 5.55 19.66
C ILE A 234 -10.36 6.04 18.39
N LEU A 235 -11.17 6.20 17.36
CA LEU A 235 -10.78 6.72 16.07
C LEU A 235 -10.93 8.25 16.10
N THR A 236 -9.91 8.99 16.55
CA THR A 236 -9.97 10.46 16.68
C THR A 236 -10.03 11.17 15.32
N PRO A 237 -10.42 12.46 15.26
CA PRO A 237 -10.38 13.23 14.01
C PRO A 237 -9.01 13.25 13.33
N GLU A 238 -7.93 13.29 14.12
CA GLU A 238 -6.53 13.30 13.68
C GLU A 238 -6.17 11.95 13.05
N ILE A 239 -6.46 10.83 13.72
CA ILE A 239 -6.26 9.48 13.16
C ILE A 239 -7.08 9.33 11.87
N ARG A 240 -8.34 9.81 11.84
CA ARG A 240 -9.15 9.77 10.61
C ARG A 240 -8.55 10.61 9.49
N ALA A 241 -7.93 11.74 9.80
CA ALA A 241 -7.27 12.58 8.79
C ALA A 241 -6.04 11.85 8.21
N ILE A 242 -5.21 11.25 9.07
CA ILE A 242 -4.07 10.42 8.66
C ILE A 242 -4.51 9.24 7.80
N MET A 243 -5.53 8.48 8.23
CA MET A 243 -6.06 7.37 7.44
C MET A 243 -6.65 7.81 6.09
N ARG A 244 -7.30 8.98 6.03
CA ARG A 244 -7.79 9.57 4.77
C ARG A 244 -6.63 9.91 3.84
N GLN A 245 -5.56 10.49 4.39
CA GLN A 245 -4.35 10.82 3.62
C GLN A 245 -3.67 9.57 3.07
N ILE A 246 -3.45 8.55 3.90
CA ILE A 246 -2.91 7.24 3.50
C ILE A 246 -3.74 6.63 2.36
N ARG A 247 -5.08 6.66 2.50
CA ARG A 247 -5.98 6.11 1.47
C ARG A 247 -5.90 6.89 0.15
N ARG A 248 -5.81 8.22 0.20
CA ARG A 248 -5.67 9.05 -1.00
C ARG A 248 -4.39 8.75 -1.75
N GLU A 249 -3.30 8.62 -1.03
CA GLU A 249 -2.00 8.29 -1.63
C GLU A 249 -2.02 6.89 -2.24
N GLN A 250 -2.58 5.88 -1.56
CA GLN A 250 -2.77 4.56 -2.16
C GLN A 250 -3.62 4.62 -3.43
N GLU A 251 -4.72 5.38 -3.40
CA GLU A 251 -5.60 5.53 -4.57
C GLU A 251 -4.87 6.19 -5.75
N PHE A 252 -3.97 7.14 -5.48
CA PHE A 252 -3.11 7.72 -6.50
C PHE A 252 -2.12 6.70 -7.07
N ASP A 253 -1.51 5.87 -6.23
CA ASP A 253 -0.59 4.82 -6.66
C ASP A 253 -1.32 3.78 -7.53
N ASP A 254 -2.54 3.36 -7.15
CA ASP A 254 -3.38 2.47 -7.95
C ASP A 254 -3.74 3.08 -9.32
N ILE A 255 -4.07 4.38 -9.34
CA ILE A 255 -4.40 5.11 -10.57
C ILE A 255 -3.16 5.25 -11.46
N SER A 256 -1.98 5.43 -10.87
CA SER A 256 -0.72 5.51 -11.63
C SER A 256 -0.45 4.25 -12.43
N VAL A 257 -0.72 3.07 -11.86
CA VAL A 257 -0.61 1.78 -12.58
C VAL A 257 -1.62 1.70 -13.74
N VAL A 258 -2.85 2.18 -13.53
CA VAL A 258 -3.88 2.21 -14.58
C VAL A 258 -3.51 3.21 -15.68
N ALA A 259 -3.03 4.39 -15.32
CA ALA A 259 -2.57 5.41 -16.25
C ALA A 259 -1.42 4.88 -17.11
N HIS A 260 -0.42 4.24 -16.49
CA HIS A 260 0.67 3.58 -17.21
C HIS A 260 0.13 2.58 -18.25
N ARG A 261 -0.79 1.68 -17.86
CA ARG A 261 -1.37 0.69 -18.79
C ARG A 261 -2.06 1.33 -20.00
N HIS A 262 -2.66 2.51 -19.81
CA HIS A 262 -3.33 3.24 -20.88
C HIS A 262 -2.34 4.01 -21.77
N SER A 263 -1.29 4.58 -21.19
CA SER A 263 -0.32 5.44 -21.87
C SER A 263 0.84 4.69 -22.51
N SER A 264 1.22 3.52 -21.99
CA SER A 264 2.42 2.78 -22.41
C SER A 264 2.51 2.48 -23.91
N PRO A 265 1.42 2.23 -24.67
CA PRO A 265 1.51 2.04 -26.12
C PRO A 265 1.99 3.28 -26.89
N GLN A 266 1.84 4.47 -26.30
CA GLN A 266 2.20 5.75 -26.93
C GLN A 266 3.54 6.28 -26.43
N THR A 267 3.88 6.02 -25.17
CA THR A 267 5.08 6.59 -24.53
C THR A 267 6.29 5.67 -24.62
N GLY A 268 6.09 4.35 -24.69
CA GLY A 268 7.17 3.36 -24.63
C GLY A 268 7.86 3.25 -23.25
N LEU A 269 7.38 3.98 -22.24
CA LEU A 269 7.91 3.94 -20.88
C LEU A 269 7.63 2.59 -20.21
N THR A 270 8.56 2.15 -19.38
CA THR A 270 8.35 1.05 -18.42
C THR A 270 7.42 1.49 -17.28
N LEU A 271 6.93 0.52 -16.51
CA LEU A 271 6.10 0.81 -15.34
C LEU A 271 6.87 1.64 -14.32
N ASP A 272 8.12 1.28 -14.01
CA ASP A 272 8.92 1.98 -13.01
C ASP A 272 9.23 3.43 -13.39
N GLU A 273 9.55 3.68 -14.66
CA GLU A 273 9.72 5.05 -15.19
C GLU A 273 8.41 5.84 -15.02
N SER A 274 7.28 5.26 -15.42
CA SER A 274 5.97 5.92 -15.30
C SER A 274 5.59 6.23 -13.85
N LEU A 275 5.85 5.31 -12.92
CA LEU A 275 5.58 5.51 -11.49
C LEU A 275 6.50 6.59 -10.90
N SER A 276 7.78 6.63 -11.31
CA SER A 276 8.72 7.66 -10.86
C SER A 276 8.31 9.06 -11.30
N GLU A 277 7.85 9.22 -12.55
CA GLU A 277 7.35 10.50 -13.06
C GLU A 277 6.10 10.98 -12.28
N LEU A 278 5.15 10.07 -12.04
CA LEU A 278 3.90 10.39 -11.35
C LEU A 278 4.06 10.63 -9.85
N GLU A 279 5.12 10.11 -9.22
CA GLU A 279 5.39 10.33 -7.80
C GLU A 279 5.54 11.82 -7.46
N HIS A 280 6.23 12.58 -8.32
CA HIS A 280 6.40 14.03 -8.15
C HIS A 280 5.11 14.83 -8.42
N LEU A 281 4.20 14.28 -9.22
CA LEU A 281 2.92 14.89 -9.54
C LEU A 281 1.91 14.80 -8.38
N ARG A 282 1.97 13.72 -7.59
CA ARG A 282 1.02 13.41 -6.51
C ARG A 282 0.78 14.57 -5.55
N HIS A 283 1.86 15.16 -5.01
CA HIS A 283 1.74 16.25 -4.04
C HIS A 283 1.05 17.48 -4.66
N LYS A 284 1.47 17.86 -5.87
CA LYS A 284 0.91 19.00 -6.61
C LYS A 284 -0.59 18.80 -6.85
N VAL A 285 -0.99 17.60 -7.30
CA VAL A 285 -2.40 17.26 -7.58
C VAL A 285 -3.27 17.42 -6.33
N PHE A 286 -2.80 16.95 -5.17
CA PHE A 286 -3.54 17.11 -3.91
C PHE A 286 -3.58 18.55 -3.39
N GLU A 287 -2.49 19.31 -3.51
CA GLU A 287 -2.47 20.74 -3.16
C GLU A 287 -3.45 21.56 -4.00
N MET A 288 -3.62 21.19 -5.28
CA MET A 288 -4.61 21.78 -6.17
C MET A 288 -6.06 21.32 -5.90
N GLY A 289 -6.28 20.46 -4.91
CA GLY A 289 -7.61 20.02 -4.50
C GLY A 289 -8.25 18.97 -5.41
N PHE A 290 -7.46 18.24 -6.20
CA PHE A 290 -7.97 17.11 -6.98
C PHE A 290 -8.04 15.85 -6.13
N TRP A 291 -9.26 15.32 -5.95
CA TRP A 291 -9.51 14.13 -5.13
C TRP A 291 -10.31 13.04 -5.84
N ARG A 292 -10.85 13.32 -7.03
CA ARG A 292 -11.69 12.38 -7.76
C ARG A 292 -10.84 11.49 -8.65
N ARG A 293 -11.12 10.18 -8.63
CA ARG A 293 -10.38 9.16 -9.39
C ARG A 293 -10.29 9.48 -10.88
N ASP A 294 -11.40 9.91 -11.49
CA ASP A 294 -11.47 10.26 -12.91
C ASP A 294 -10.60 11.46 -13.26
N HIS A 295 -10.55 12.48 -12.39
CA HIS A 295 -9.70 13.65 -12.60
C HIS A 295 -8.21 13.29 -12.46
N ILE A 296 -7.85 12.53 -11.41
CA ILE A 296 -6.47 12.09 -11.18
C ILE A 296 -6.00 11.23 -12.35
N ALA A 297 -6.82 10.29 -12.81
CA ALA A 297 -6.48 9.43 -13.95
C ALA A 297 -6.18 10.25 -15.23
N LYS A 298 -7.01 11.25 -15.55
CA LYS A 298 -6.77 12.15 -16.70
C LYS A 298 -5.45 12.89 -16.55
N ILE A 299 -5.21 13.50 -15.39
CA ILE A 299 -3.98 14.25 -15.11
C ILE A 299 -2.75 13.34 -15.24
N CYS A 300 -2.78 12.14 -14.66
CA CYS A 300 -1.69 11.18 -14.79
C CYS A 300 -1.46 10.75 -16.25
N CYS A 301 -2.52 10.49 -17.03
CA CYS A 301 -2.39 10.17 -18.45
C CYS A 301 -1.78 11.33 -19.25
N TRP A 302 -2.19 12.57 -18.99
CA TRP A 302 -1.64 13.75 -19.66
C TRP A 302 -0.17 13.98 -19.32
N GLU A 303 0.22 13.85 -18.05
CA GLU A 303 1.63 13.93 -17.65
C GLU A 303 2.48 12.89 -18.39
N LEU A 304 2.00 11.64 -18.49
CA LEU A 304 2.74 10.57 -19.17
C LEU A 304 2.81 10.78 -20.69
N ILE A 305 1.71 11.18 -21.34
CA ILE A 305 1.60 11.25 -22.80
C ILE A 305 2.20 12.55 -23.36
N LEU A 306 1.97 13.68 -22.67
CA LEU A 306 2.35 15.02 -23.14
C LEU A 306 3.69 15.49 -22.59
N GLY A 307 4.30 14.70 -21.69
CA GLY A 307 5.62 14.94 -21.13
C GLY A 307 5.58 15.45 -19.69
N PRO A 308 6.73 15.35 -18.99
CA PRO A 308 6.84 15.77 -17.61
C PRO A 308 6.55 17.26 -17.46
N ASN A 309 6.13 17.66 -16.26
CA ASN A 309 5.73 19.02 -15.93
C ASN A 309 4.55 19.51 -16.77
N PHE A 310 3.64 18.62 -17.19
CA PHE A 310 2.47 18.95 -18.01
C PHE A 310 1.70 20.16 -17.44
N ILE A 311 1.49 20.17 -16.13
CA ILE A 311 0.76 21.26 -15.48
C ILE A 311 1.51 22.60 -15.59
N SER A 312 2.82 22.62 -15.40
CA SER A 312 3.59 23.87 -15.30
C SER A 312 4.13 24.39 -16.62
N GLU A 313 4.47 23.50 -17.57
CA GLU A 313 5.26 23.85 -18.76
C GLU A 313 4.49 23.65 -20.08
N TYR A 314 3.50 22.74 -20.11
CA TYR A 314 2.79 22.43 -21.35
C TYR A 314 2.14 23.67 -21.98
N ALA A 315 2.35 23.82 -23.29
CA ALA A 315 1.89 24.96 -24.08
C ALA A 315 2.21 26.31 -23.41
N ASN A 316 3.46 26.48 -22.96
CA ASN A 316 3.95 27.69 -22.29
C ASN A 316 3.17 28.04 -21.01
N GLY A 317 2.75 27.02 -20.25
CA GLY A 317 2.01 27.19 -18.99
C GLY A 317 0.52 27.51 -19.16
N ALA A 318 -0.06 27.20 -20.32
CA ALA A 318 -1.50 27.37 -20.56
C ALA A 318 -2.33 26.53 -19.57
N ILE A 319 -1.90 25.30 -19.26
CA ILE A 319 -2.58 24.40 -18.32
C ILE A 319 -2.64 25.01 -16.92
N ARG A 320 -1.50 25.51 -16.41
CA ARG A 320 -1.45 26.25 -15.15
C ARG A 320 -2.42 27.43 -15.13
N SER A 321 -2.51 28.16 -16.24
CA SER A 321 -3.40 29.33 -16.35
C SER A 321 -4.87 28.91 -16.28
N ILE A 322 -5.25 27.82 -16.96
CA ILE A 322 -6.60 27.23 -16.89
C ILE A 322 -6.93 26.83 -15.45
N LEU A 323 -6.01 26.12 -14.77
CA LEU A 323 -6.19 25.68 -13.39
C LEU A 323 -6.37 26.85 -12.42
N MET A 324 -5.58 27.93 -12.57
CA MET A 324 -5.68 29.12 -11.72
C MET A 324 -6.96 29.93 -11.95
N GLY A 325 -7.55 29.85 -13.14
CA GLY A 325 -8.80 30.54 -13.49
C GLY A 325 -10.08 29.77 -13.16
N ALA A 326 -9.97 28.48 -12.86
CA ALA A 326 -11.13 27.62 -12.64
C ALA A 326 -11.70 27.77 -11.22
N GLU A 327 -13.02 27.92 -11.11
CA GLU A 327 -13.72 28.00 -9.81
C GLU A 327 -13.74 26.66 -9.05
N ALA A 328 -13.61 25.54 -9.77
CA ALA A 328 -13.62 24.21 -9.21
C ALA A 328 -12.82 23.22 -10.08
N ALA A 329 -12.30 22.16 -9.44
CA ALA A 329 -11.53 21.11 -10.10
C ALA A 329 -12.23 20.48 -11.31
N HIS A 330 -13.56 20.35 -11.29
CA HIS A 330 -14.30 19.75 -12.41
C HIS A 330 -14.29 20.65 -13.66
N TYR A 331 -14.50 21.95 -13.50
CA TYR A 331 -14.42 22.90 -14.61
C TYR A 331 -13.00 22.96 -15.17
N ALA A 332 -12.00 22.94 -14.30
CA ALA A 332 -10.61 22.92 -14.71
C ALA A 332 -10.28 21.73 -15.63
N ILE A 333 -10.76 20.51 -15.29
CA ILE A 333 -10.60 19.32 -16.14
C ILE A 333 -11.29 19.50 -17.49
N GLN A 334 -12.54 19.97 -17.51
CA GLN A 334 -13.28 20.16 -18.75
C GLN A 334 -12.61 21.18 -19.68
N ASP A 335 -12.08 22.25 -19.12
CA ASP A 335 -11.44 23.30 -19.91
C ASP A 335 -10.05 22.88 -20.40
N ILE A 336 -9.32 22.07 -19.62
CA ILE A 336 -8.11 21.39 -20.11
C ILE A 336 -8.45 20.46 -21.28
N GLU A 337 -9.50 19.64 -21.17
CA GLU A 337 -9.93 18.75 -22.25
C GLU A 337 -10.23 19.52 -23.54
N LYS A 338 -11.06 20.56 -23.47
CA LYS A 338 -11.36 21.41 -24.63
C LYS A 338 -10.10 22.03 -25.24
N PHE A 339 -9.17 22.47 -24.40
CA PHE A 339 -7.91 23.05 -24.85
C PHE A 339 -7.06 22.02 -25.61
N LEU A 340 -6.93 20.81 -25.06
CA LEU A 340 -6.17 19.72 -25.69
C LEU A 340 -6.80 19.24 -27.00
N ASP A 341 -8.14 19.13 -27.04
CA ASP A 341 -8.87 18.77 -28.26
C ASP A 341 -8.64 19.80 -29.38
N ALA A 342 -8.71 21.09 -29.06
CA ALA A 342 -8.46 22.17 -30.01
C ALA A 342 -7.00 22.17 -30.52
N GLN A 343 -6.02 21.87 -29.65
CA GLN A 343 -4.61 21.73 -30.05
C GLN A 343 -4.40 20.54 -31.00
N ALA A 344 -5.04 19.40 -30.71
CA ALA A 344 -4.95 18.21 -31.55
C ALA A 344 -5.59 18.43 -32.93
N GLU A 345 -6.70 19.16 -33.00
CA GLU A 345 -7.36 19.54 -34.25
C GLU A 345 -6.48 20.47 -35.10
N ALA A 346 -5.93 21.53 -34.49
CA ALA A 346 -5.02 22.46 -35.16
C ALA A 346 -3.76 21.77 -35.71
N GLN A 347 -3.19 20.80 -34.98
CA GLN A 347 -2.05 20.01 -35.45
C GLN A 347 -2.42 19.13 -36.67
N ARG A 348 -3.61 18.52 -36.69
CA ARG A 348 -4.08 17.72 -37.82
C ARG A 348 -4.29 18.56 -39.06
N GLU A 349 -4.91 19.73 -38.92
CA GLU A 349 -5.13 20.67 -40.02
C GLU A 349 -3.80 21.21 -40.58
N GLY A 350 -2.84 21.56 -39.71
CA GLY A 350 -1.50 21.99 -40.13
C GLY A 350 -0.73 20.90 -40.90
N LEU A 351 -0.82 19.65 -40.47
CA LEU A 351 -0.22 18.50 -41.17
C LEU A 351 -0.89 18.21 -42.51
N GLN A 352 -2.21 18.45 -42.63
CA GLN A 352 -2.93 18.35 -43.90
C GLN A 352 -2.52 19.45 -44.88
N HIS A 353 -2.30 20.68 -44.39
CA HIS A 353 -1.78 21.77 -45.22
C HIS A 353 -0.36 21.49 -45.75
N ILE A 354 0.55 21.00 -44.91
CA ILE A 354 1.92 20.63 -45.34
C ILE A 354 1.91 19.50 -46.39
N ARG A 355 1.01 18.51 -46.25
CA ARG A 355 0.84 17.45 -47.27
C ARG A 355 0.18 17.97 -48.56
N GLY A 356 -0.71 18.95 -48.46
CA GLY A 356 -1.33 19.60 -49.62
C GLY A 356 -0.34 20.43 -50.42
N ASP A 357 0.56 21.16 -49.76
CA ASP A 357 1.59 21.98 -50.40
C ASP A 357 2.71 21.12 -51.03
N ALA A 358 3.08 20.00 -50.39
CA ALA A 358 4.02 19.04 -50.97
C ALA A 358 3.48 18.34 -52.24
N ALA A 359 2.17 18.26 -52.42
CA ALA A 359 1.54 17.73 -53.63
C ALA A 359 1.42 18.77 -54.77
N HIS A 360 1.62 20.06 -54.48
CA HIS A 360 1.59 21.15 -55.47
C HIS A 360 2.99 21.69 -55.81
N GLY A 361 4.05 21.10 -55.25
CA GLY A 361 5.44 21.56 -55.37
C GLY A 361 6.34 20.73 -56.29
N ASP A 362 5.81 19.87 -57.16
CA ASP A 362 6.62 19.11 -58.12
C ASP A 362 5.87 18.92 -59.45
N THR A 363 5.77 20.02 -60.20
CA THR A 363 5.65 19.94 -61.66
C THR A 363 6.57 21.00 -62.25
N ASP A 364 7.37 20.56 -63.21
CA ASP A 364 8.32 21.33 -64.01
C ASP A 364 9.58 21.79 -63.28
N ILE A 365 10.64 20.96 -63.33
CA ILE A 365 11.90 21.31 -64.02
C ILE A 365 12.57 19.99 -64.47
N TRP A 366 13.19 20.03 -65.64
CA TRP A 366 13.96 19.00 -66.37
C TRP A 366 13.25 18.26 -67.51
N THR A 367 12.80 19.04 -68.50
CA THR A 367 13.13 18.77 -69.91
C THR A 367 14.57 19.21 -70.22
N GLU A 368 15.25 18.37 -71.00
CA GLU A 368 16.48 18.60 -71.78
C GLU A 368 17.88 18.43 -71.14
N ILE A 369 18.61 17.50 -71.80
CA ILE A 369 20.05 17.13 -71.80
C ILE A 369 20.48 16.01 -70.85
#